data_AF-A0A172TUL5-F1
#
_entry.id   AF-A0A172TUL5-F1
#
_cell.length_a   1.000
_cell.length_b   1.000
_cell.length_c   1.000
_cell.angle_alpha   90.00
_cell.angle_beta   90.00
_cell.angle_gamma   90.00
#
_symmetry.space_group_name_H-M   'P 1'
#
loop_
_entity.id
_entity.type
_entity.pdbx_description
1 polymer ?
#
loop_
_entity_poly.entity_id
_entity_poly.type
_entity_poly.pdbx_seq_one_letter_code
_entity_poly.pdbx_strand_id
1 'polypeptide(L)'
;MIKALCIDDANRPEDIPLSAWVKKNEWYHITHIIFNEINQVQGCELYELEIPKECFPYTNYRLSRFAIEPKDVEAFLELLKLSTELNDVNIDFEKLTDKPAVLEKV
;
A
#
# COMPACT_ATOMS: atom_id res chain seq x y z
N MET A 1 8.62 -4.31 1.57
CA MET A 1 7.63 -4.93 0.67
C MET A 1 7.47 -6.39 1.06
N ILE A 2 6.28 -6.96 0.93
CA ILE A 2 5.97 -8.33 1.36
C ILE A 2 5.34 -9.11 0.20
N LYS A 3 5.88 -10.30 -0.07
CA LYS A 3 5.35 -11.18 -1.10
C LYS A 3 4.03 -11.79 -0.65
N ALA A 4 3.01 -11.72 -1.50
CA ALA A 4 1.68 -12.23 -1.19
C ALA A 4 1.01 -12.86 -2.43
N LEU A 5 0.28 -13.94 -2.21
CA LEU A 5 -0.46 -14.67 -3.25
C LEU A 5 -1.89 -14.16 -3.30
N CYS A 6 -2.38 -13.75 -4.48
CA CYS A 6 -3.80 -13.44 -4.63
C CYS A 6 -4.64 -14.74 -4.55
N ILE A 7 -5.50 -14.83 -3.54
CA ILE A 7 -6.40 -15.96 -3.30
C ILE A 7 -7.85 -15.67 -3.71
N ASP A 8 -8.19 -14.38 -3.88
CA ASP A 8 -9.52 -13.93 -4.26
C ASP A 8 -9.48 -12.72 -5.22
N ASP A 9 -9.79 -12.95 -6.49
CA ASP A 9 -9.98 -11.93 -7.53
C ASP A 9 -11.47 -11.68 -7.87
N ALA A 10 -12.41 -12.22 -7.10
CA ALA A 10 -13.83 -12.07 -7.35
C ALA A 10 -14.33 -10.65 -7.05
N ASN A 11 -15.51 -10.30 -7.56
CA ASN A 11 -16.18 -9.03 -7.31
C ASN A 11 -15.34 -7.81 -7.71
N ARG A 12 -14.69 -7.88 -8.88
CA ARG A 12 -14.10 -6.70 -9.55
C ARG A 12 -15.22 -5.70 -9.85
N PRO A 13 -15.11 -4.43 -9.41
CA PRO A 13 -16.01 -3.37 -9.85
C PRO A 13 -15.96 -3.20 -11.37
N GLU A 14 -17.10 -2.90 -11.99
CA GLU A 14 -17.19 -2.72 -13.45
C GLU A 14 -16.27 -1.58 -13.94
N ASP A 15 -16.08 -0.55 -13.10
CA ASP A 15 -15.29 0.64 -13.39
C ASP A 15 -13.76 0.41 -13.38
N ILE A 16 -13.28 -0.71 -12.82
CA ILE A 16 -11.83 -0.99 -12.75
C ILE A 16 -11.46 -1.91 -13.92
N PRO A 17 -10.59 -1.52 -14.86
CA PRO A 17 -10.24 -2.37 -16.00
C PRO A 17 -9.52 -3.65 -15.56
N LEU A 18 -9.67 -4.73 -16.35
CA LEU A 18 -9.00 -6.02 -16.08
C LEU A 18 -7.48 -5.89 -15.98
N SER A 19 -6.88 -4.93 -16.69
CA SER A 19 -5.44 -4.65 -16.64
C SER A 19 -4.98 -4.06 -15.31
N ALA A 20 -5.90 -3.52 -14.51
CA ALA A 20 -5.67 -2.95 -13.18
C ALA A 20 -6.37 -3.79 -12.09
N TRP A 21 -6.63 -5.07 -12.37
CA TRP A 21 -7.20 -5.98 -11.39
C TRP A 21 -6.28 -7.16 -11.13
N VAL A 22 -6.24 -7.59 -9.88
CA VAL A 22 -5.46 -8.75 -9.46
C VAL A 22 -6.02 -10.03 -10.05
N LYS A 23 -5.15 -11.02 -10.22
CA LYS A 23 -5.51 -12.34 -10.75
C LYS A 23 -5.26 -13.40 -9.72
N LYS A 24 -6.22 -14.29 -9.53
CA LYS A 24 -6.11 -15.39 -8.59
C LYS A 24 -4.94 -16.31 -8.97
N ASN A 25 -4.20 -16.75 -7.95
CA ASN A 25 -2.98 -17.55 -8.02
C ASN A 25 -1.75 -16.83 -8.61
N GLU A 26 -1.80 -15.50 -8.79
CA GLU A 26 -0.61 -14.70 -9.08
C GLU A 26 0.01 -14.10 -7.81
N TRP A 27 1.34 -13.91 -7.85
CA TRP A 27 2.13 -13.34 -6.77
C TRP A 27 2.31 -11.84 -6.98
N TYR A 28 2.14 -11.08 -5.91
CA TYR A 28 2.31 -9.64 -5.85
C TYR A 28 3.21 -9.25 -4.67
N HIS A 29 3.66 -8.00 -4.64
CA HIS A 29 4.39 -7.43 -3.51
C HIS A 29 3.59 -6.29 -2.89
N ILE A 30 3.15 -6.48 -1.65
CA ILE A 30 2.49 -5.45 -0.85
C ILE A 30 3.54 -4.42 -0.44
N THR A 31 3.31 -3.16 -0.80
CA THR A 31 4.19 -2.03 -0.51
C THR A 31 3.73 -1.23 0.71
N HIS A 32 2.42 -1.11 0.90
CA HIS A 32 1.82 -0.30 1.95
C HIS A 32 0.49 -0.90 2.41
N ILE A 33 0.16 -0.74 3.69
CA ILE A 33 -1.10 -1.22 4.28
C ILE A 33 -1.89 -0.02 4.80
N ILE A 34 -3.13 0.12 4.34
CA ILE A 34 -4.00 1.25 4.63
C ILE A 34 -5.11 0.78 5.56
N PHE A 35 -5.27 1.46 6.69
CA PHE A 35 -6.36 1.18 7.62
C PHE A 35 -7.46 2.23 7.46
N ASN A 36 -8.67 1.82 7.09
CA ASN A 36 -9.83 2.70 7.10
C ASN A 36 -10.64 2.45 8.38
N GLU A 37 -10.47 3.33 9.37
CA GLU A 37 -11.13 3.22 10.69
C GLU A 37 -12.65 3.24 10.60
N ILE A 38 -13.21 4.01 9.66
CA ILE A 38 -14.67 4.20 9.50
C ILE A 38 -15.33 2.90 9.03
N ASN A 39 -14.68 2.19 8.10
CA ASN A 39 -15.24 0.99 7.48
C ASN A 39 -14.66 -0.32 8.04
N GLN A 40 -13.67 -0.25 8.94
CA GLN A 40 -12.91 -1.40 9.45
C GLN A 40 -12.33 -2.28 8.33
N VAL A 41 -12.01 -1.66 7.18
CA VAL A 41 -11.44 -2.35 6.02
C VAL A 41 -9.95 -2.06 5.95
N GLN A 42 -9.18 -3.14 5.83
CA GLN A 42 -7.75 -3.08 5.52
C GLN A 42 -7.53 -3.13 4.01
N GLY A 43 -6.97 -2.06 3.48
CA GLY A 43 -6.50 -1.95 2.11
C GLY A 43 -5.00 -2.19 2.01
N CYS A 44 -4.50 -2.46 0.81
CA CYS A 44 -3.08 -2.50 0.52
C CYS A 44 -2.78 -2.00 -0.90
N GLU A 45 -1.58 -1.47 -1.06
CA GLU A 45 -0.99 -1.11 -2.35
C GLU A 45 -0.05 -2.22 -2.82
N LEU A 46 0.03 -2.40 -4.15
CA LEU A 46 0.86 -3.42 -4.78
C LEU A 46 1.93 -2.76 -5.64
N TYR A 47 3.12 -3.36 -5.67
CA TYR A 47 4.21 -2.87 -6.51
C TYR A 47 3.93 -3.06 -8.01
N GLU A 48 3.31 -4.17 -8.38
CA GLU A 48 3.08 -4.55 -9.78
C GLU A 48 1.88 -3.84 -10.40
N LEU A 49 0.96 -3.33 -9.58
CA LEU A 49 -0.37 -2.96 -10.01
C LEU A 49 -0.88 -1.73 -9.27
N GLU A 50 -1.23 -0.71 -10.04
CA GLU A 50 -1.80 0.54 -9.55
C GLU A 50 -3.26 0.66 -10.04
N ILE A 51 -4.15 1.16 -9.19
CA ILE A 51 -5.52 1.49 -9.59
C ILE A 51 -5.49 2.88 -10.25
N PRO A 52 -5.95 3.02 -11.52
CA PRO A 52 -5.98 4.31 -12.20
C PRO A 52 -6.83 5.34 -11.44
N LYS A 53 -6.42 6.61 -11.50
CA LYS A 53 -7.12 7.70 -10.80
C LYS A 53 -8.55 7.89 -11.29
N GLU A 54 -8.82 7.52 -12.54
CA GLU A 54 -10.14 7.56 -13.17
C GLU A 54 -11.12 6.57 -12.52
N CYS A 55 -10.62 5.55 -11.80
CA CYS A 55 -11.42 4.57 -11.08
C CYS A 55 -11.82 5.03 -9.66
N PHE A 56 -11.72 6.33 -9.34
CA PHE A 56 -12.20 6.88 -8.07
C PHE A 56 -13.67 6.47 -7.84
N PRO A 57 -14.05 5.97 -6.64
CA PRO A 57 -13.35 6.09 -5.36
C PRO A 57 -12.39 4.93 -5.00
N TYR A 58 -12.13 4.00 -5.92
CA TYR A 58 -11.24 2.88 -5.65
C TYR A 58 -9.77 3.32 -5.72
N THR A 59 -9.03 3.13 -4.62
CA THR A 59 -7.62 3.56 -4.52
C THR A 59 -6.67 2.48 -4.04
N ASN A 60 -7.18 1.40 -3.44
CA ASN A 60 -6.39 0.28 -2.94
C ASN A 60 -7.12 -1.05 -3.09
N TYR A 61 -6.38 -2.15 -2.96
CA TYR A 61 -6.92 -3.50 -2.97
C TYR A 61 -7.26 -3.94 -1.56
N ARG A 62 -8.32 -4.74 -1.40
CA ARG A 62 -8.61 -5.35 -0.09
C ARG A 62 -7.50 -6.31 0.30
N LEU A 63 -6.92 -6.13 1.49
CA LEU A 63 -5.85 -6.97 2.01
C LEU A 63 -6.28 -8.45 2.13
N SER A 64 -7.56 -8.69 2.44
CA SER A 64 -8.12 -10.05 2.56
C SER A 64 -8.08 -10.87 1.26
N ARG A 65 -7.75 -10.25 0.12
CA ARG A 65 -7.57 -10.95 -1.16
C ARG A 65 -6.24 -11.66 -1.26
N PHE A 66 -5.33 -11.43 -0.32
CA PHE A 66 -3.97 -11.94 -0.38
C PHE A 66 -3.66 -12.85 0.80
N ALA A 67 -2.93 -13.92 0.51
CA ALA A 67 -2.32 -14.80 1.49
C ALA A 67 -0.81 -14.56 1.55
N ILE A 68 -0.26 -14.63 2.75
CA ILE A 68 1.17 -14.42 3.02
C ILE A 68 1.76 -15.74 3.47
N GLU A 69 2.98 -16.06 3.04
CA GLU A 69 3.64 -17.28 3.48
C GLU A 69 3.95 -17.20 4.98
N PRO A 70 3.83 -18.31 5.75
CA PRO A 70 4.07 -18.28 7.20
C PRO A 70 5.43 -17.70 7.62
N LYS A 71 6.47 -17.90 6.79
CA LYS A 71 7.82 -17.37 7.02
C LYS A 71 7.90 -15.83 6.93
N ASP A 72 6.97 -15.19 6.24
CA ASP A 72 6.99 -13.75 5.94
C ASP A 72 6.03 -12.97 6.87
N VAL A 73 5.36 -13.65 7.81
CA VAL A 73 4.40 -13.05 8.75
C VAL A 73 5.04 -12.00 9.64
N GLU A 74 6.26 -12.24 10.14
CA GLU A 74 6.96 -11.28 11.01
C GLU A 74 7.25 -9.97 10.26
N ALA A 75 7.83 -10.06 9.06
CA ALA A 75 8.08 -8.91 8.20
C ALA A 75 6.78 -8.20 7.78
N PHE A 76 5.67 -8.94 7.63
CA PHE A 76 4.36 -8.35 7.37
C PHE A 76 3.83 -7.55 8.56
N LEU A 77 3.99 -8.04 9.78
CA LEU A 77 3.61 -7.32 10.99
C LEU A 77 4.45 -6.05 11.18
N GLU A 78 5.73 -6.07 10.82
CA GLU A 78 6.56 -4.87 10.78
C GLU A 78 6.06 -3.85 9.75
N LEU A 79 5.71 -4.31 8.54
CA LEU A 79 5.14 -3.44 7.50
C LEU A 79 3.82 -2.81 7.97
N LEU A 80 2.97 -3.57 8.68
CA LEU A 80 1.73 -3.07 9.24
C LEU A 80 1.99 -1.93 10.23
N LYS A 81 2.90 -2.14 11.18
CA LYS A 81 3.27 -1.12 12.19
C LYS A 81 3.81 0.15 11.53
N LEU A 82 4.74 0.01 10.60
CA LEU A 82 5.31 1.14 9.86
C LEU A 82 4.24 1.91 9.09
N SER A 83 3.30 1.20 8.45
CA SER A 83 2.23 1.84 7.70
C SER A 83 1.25 2.57 8.61
N THR A 84 0.95 2.03 9.80
CA THR A 84 0.10 2.71 10.80
C THR A 84 0.78 3.92 11.42
N GLU A 85 2.06 3.85 11.76
CA GLU A 85 2.82 4.98 12.32
C GLU A 85 2.94 6.12 11.31
N LEU A 86 3.07 5.81 10.02
CA LEU A 86 3.09 6.81 8.94
C LEU A 86 1.75 7.52 8.74
N ASN A 87 0.62 6.87 9.04
CA ASN A 87 -0.71 7.51 8.93
C ASN A 87 -0.89 8.67 9.94
N ASP A 88 -0.15 8.67 11.05
CA ASP A 88 -0.17 9.74 12.06
C ASP A 88 0.83 10.87 11.79
N VAL A 89 1.61 10.80 10.71
CA VAL A 89 2.62 11.82 10.41
C VAL A 89 2.04 12.86 9.47
N ASN A 90 1.57 13.99 10.03
CA ASN A 90 1.35 15.21 9.27
C ASN A 90 2.71 15.82 8.89
N ILE A 91 3.33 15.29 7.83
CA ILE A 91 4.65 15.72 7.36
C ILE A 91 4.52 17.12 6.74
N ASP A 92 5.00 18.11 7.47
CA ASP A 92 5.17 19.47 6.99
C ASP A 92 6.40 19.53 6.05
N PHE A 93 6.16 19.30 4.76
CA PHE A 93 7.20 19.21 3.73
C PHE A 93 8.08 20.47 3.64
N GLU A 94 7.60 21.64 4.07
CA GLU A 94 8.40 22.87 4.09
C GLU A 94 9.60 22.78 5.04
N LYS A 95 9.52 21.98 6.11
CA LYS A 95 10.61 21.81 7.09
C LYS A 95 11.69 20.82 6.67
N LEU A 96 11.43 20.01 5.64
CA LEU A 96 12.38 19.01 5.14
C LEU A 96 13.32 19.58 4.06
N THR A 97 13.02 20.77 3.52
CA THR A 97 13.80 21.38 2.44
C THR A 97 14.80 22.45 2.87
N ASP A 98 15.02 22.66 4.17
CA ASP A 98 16.09 23.55 4.62
C ASP A 98 17.45 22.91 4.30
N LYS A 99 18.02 23.35 3.17
CA LYS A 99 19.38 23.02 2.74
C LYS A 99 20.34 23.29 3.91
N PRO A 100 21.32 22.41 4.17
CA PRO A 100 22.36 22.73 5.13
C PRO A 100 23.09 23.98 4.66
N ALA A 101 23.08 25.04 5.47
CA ALA A 101 23.94 26.20 5.30
C ALA A 101 25.40 25.71 5.37
N VAL A 102 26.00 25.47 4.21
CA VAL A 102 27.44 25.28 4.10
C VAL A 102 28.07 26.60 4.51
N LEU A 103 28.76 26.59 5.65
CA LEU A 103 29.63 27.67 6.10
C LEU A 103 30.70 27.92 5.04
N GLU A 104 30.54 28.94 4.21
CA GLU A 104 31.65 29.52 3.48
C GLU A 104 32.52 30.31 4.46
N LYS A 105 33.76 29.83 4.61
CA LYS A 105 34.85 30.55 5.27
C LYS A 105 35.16 31.83 4.51
N VAL A 106 35.18 32.97 5.20
CA VAL A 106 36.21 34.02 5.05
C VAL A 106 36.48 34.61 6.43
#